data_AF-A0A1Y3RQE6-F1
#
_entry.id   AF-A0A1Y3RQE6-F1
#
_cell.length_a   1.000
_cell.length_b   1.000
_cell.length_c   1.000
_cell.angle_alpha   90.00
_cell.angle_beta   90.00
_cell.angle_gamma   90.00
#
_symmetry.space_group_name_H-M   'P 1'
#
loop_
_entity.id
_entity.type
_entity.pdbx_description
1 polymer ?
#
loop_
_entity_poly.entity_id
_entity_poly.type
_entity_poly.pdbx_seq_one_letter_code
_entity_poly.pdbx_strand_id
1 'polypeptide(L)'
;MDYSFLIDFLRLKHEITSLEKDILDTWNELQKNPFDMDSANKQILSNKISHPDIAVKVNALPTTIAKPQSQVTEVDNRYILQCQLAFLAGKEMEEQGYGK
;
A
#
# COMPACT_ATOMS: atom_id res chain seq x y z
N MET A 1 -9.46 -8.25 -1.21
CA MET A 1 -10.40 -7.12 -1.25
C MET A 1 -10.17 -6.41 -2.56
N ASP A 2 -11.22 -6.12 -3.31
CA ASP A 2 -11.12 -5.48 -4.62
C ASP A 2 -11.06 -3.96 -4.45
N TYR A 3 -9.96 -3.34 -4.88
CA TYR A 3 -9.76 -1.89 -4.83
C TYR A 3 -9.93 -1.22 -6.19
N SER A 4 -10.25 -1.98 -7.26
CA SER A 4 -10.29 -1.46 -8.62
C SER A 4 -11.21 -0.25 -8.76
N PHE A 5 -12.38 -0.26 -8.11
CA PHE A 5 -13.29 0.89 -8.10
C PHE A 5 -12.67 2.16 -7.49
N LEU A 6 -12.00 2.03 -6.34
CA LEU A 6 -11.30 3.14 -5.70
C LEU A 6 -10.18 3.66 -6.59
N ILE A 7 -9.37 2.76 -7.16
CA ILE A 7 -8.26 3.12 -8.05
C ILE A 7 -8.77 3.86 -9.30
N ASP A 8 -9.82 3.36 -9.93
CA ASP A 8 -10.41 3.99 -11.11
C ASP A 8 -10.98 5.38 -10.77
N PHE A 9 -11.66 5.51 -9.63
CA PHE A 9 -12.13 6.79 -9.13
C PHE A 9 -10.97 7.78 -8.91
N LEU A 10 -9.91 7.37 -8.21
CA LEU A 10 -8.74 8.22 -7.94
C LEU A 10 -8.01 8.64 -9.21
N ARG A 11 -7.93 7.76 -10.22
CA ARG A 11 -7.33 8.09 -11.53
C ARG A 11 -8.12 9.14 -12.32
N LEU A 12 -9.41 9.28 -12.05
CA LEU A 12 -10.28 10.28 -12.70
C LEU A 12 -10.25 11.63 -11.98
N LYS A 13 -9.73 11.70 -10.75
CA LYS A 13 -9.62 12.97 -10.01
C LYS A 13 -8.56 13.86 -10.65
N HIS A 14 -8.90 15.14 -10.81
CA HIS A 14 -7.97 16.17 -11.29
C HIS A 14 -6.93 16.56 -10.24
N GLU A 15 -7.30 16.57 -8.96
CA GLU A 15 -6.43 16.86 -7.83
C GLU A 15 -6.48 15.67 -6.86
N ILE A 16 -5.31 15.09 -6.60
CA ILE A 16 -5.14 13.98 -5.67
C ILE A 16 -4.38 14.43 -4.43
N THR A 17 -4.81 13.95 -3.26
CA THR A 17 -4.10 14.19 -2.00
C THR A 17 -2.82 13.35 -1.95
N SER A 18 -1.94 13.64 -0.99
CA SER A 18 -0.77 12.79 -0.74
C SER A 18 -1.16 11.34 -0.41
N LEU A 19 -2.26 11.13 0.33
CA LEU A 19 -2.76 9.78 0.66
C LEU A 19 -3.25 9.04 -0.58
N GLU A 20 -4.05 9.71 -1.42
CA GLU A 20 -4.55 9.14 -2.68
C GLU A 20 -3.42 8.80 -3.64
N LYS A 21 -2.37 9.64 -3.69
CA LYS A 21 -1.16 9.34 -4.46
C LYS A 21 -0.46 8.08 -3.94
N ASP A 22 -0.28 7.95 -2.63
CA ASP A 22 0.36 6.76 -2.03
C ASP A 22 -0.46 5.48 -2.31
N ILE A 23 -1.80 5.57 -2.35
CA ILE A 23 -2.69 4.46 -2.77
C ILE A 23 -2.41 4.06 -4.22
N LEU A 24 -2.40 5.04 -5.14
CA LEU A 24 -2.18 4.79 -6.56
C LEU A 24 -0.78 4.21 -6.84
N ASP A 25 0.25 4.76 -6.21
CA ASP A 25 1.63 4.29 -6.36
C ASP A 25 1.77 2.84 -5.86
N THR A 26 1.22 2.54 -4.67
CA THR A 26 1.22 1.19 -4.10
C THR A 26 0.49 0.19 -5.00
N TRP A 27 -0.66 0.58 -5.55
CA TRP A 27 -1.38 -0.25 -6.51
C TRP A 27 -0.57 -0.48 -7.79
N ASN A 28 0.04 0.57 -8.34
CA ASN A 28 0.82 0.47 -9.57
C ASN A 28 2.03 -0.48 -9.39
N GLU A 29 2.71 -0.45 -8.24
CA GLU A 29 3.78 -1.41 -7.93
C GLU A 29 3.27 -2.87 -7.93
N LEU A 30 2.07 -3.12 -7.39
CA LEU A 30 1.48 -4.46 -7.39
C LEU A 30 1.15 -4.97 -8.80
N GLN A 31 0.80 -4.08 -9.73
CA GLN A 31 0.45 -4.43 -11.11
C GLN A 31 1.65 -4.66 -12.02
N LYS A 32 2.89 -4.36 -11.58
CA LYS A 32 4.09 -4.56 -12.40
C LYS A 32 4.30 -6.03 -12.75
N ASN A 33 4.54 -6.28 -14.04
CA ASN A 33 4.89 -7.59 -14.58
C ASN A 33 5.97 -7.44 -15.68
N PRO A 34 7.21 -7.93 -15.47
CA PRO A 34 7.66 -8.66 -14.28
C PRO A 34 7.67 -7.78 -13.01
N PHE A 35 7.62 -8.43 -11.84
CA PHE A 35 7.69 -7.71 -10.57
C PHE A 35 9.06 -7.05 -10.39
N ASP A 36 9.05 -5.81 -9.92
CA ASP A 36 10.26 -5.05 -9.64
C ASP A 36 10.49 -5.03 -8.12
N MET A 37 11.39 -5.89 -7.65
CA MET A 37 11.73 -6.00 -6.23
C MET A 37 12.29 -4.70 -5.64
N ASP A 38 13.09 -3.96 -6.41
CA ASP A 38 13.75 -2.75 -5.92
C ASP A 38 12.76 -1.60 -5.80
N SER A 39 11.88 -1.44 -6.80
CA SER A 39 10.80 -0.45 -6.75
C SER A 39 9.79 -0.77 -5.67
N ALA A 40 9.42 -2.04 -5.50
CA ALA A 40 8.53 -2.48 -4.42
C ALA A 40 9.11 -2.14 -3.04
N ASN A 41 10.39 -2.46 -2.79
CA ASN A 41 11.05 -2.14 -1.53
C ASN A 41 11.09 -0.62 -1.26
N LYS A 42 11.36 0.19 -2.29
CA LYS A 42 11.33 1.65 -2.19
C LYS A 42 9.94 2.15 -1.83
N GLN A 43 8.88 1.62 -2.47
CA GLN A 43 7.51 2.01 -2.16
C GLN A 43 7.10 1.60 -0.74
N ILE A 44 7.45 0.39 -0.29
CA ILE A 44 7.21 -0.07 1.08
C ILE A 44 7.82 0.88 2.10
N LEU A 45 9.08 1.30 1.87
CA LEU A 45 9.79 2.23 2.73
C LEU A 45 9.16 3.64 2.68
N SER A 46 8.81 4.12 1.49
CA SER A 46 8.11 5.40 1.30
C SER A 46 6.81 5.43 2.11
N ASN A 47 5.96 4.42 1.94
CA ASN A 47 4.71 4.28 2.68
C ASN A 47 4.94 4.25 4.20
N LYS A 48 5.99 3.57 4.67
CA LYS A 48 6.33 3.50 6.10
C LYS A 48 6.73 4.87 6.66
N ILE A 49 7.42 5.69 5.87
CA ILE A 49 7.83 7.04 6.28
C ILE A 49 6.62 7.99 6.28
N SER A 50 5.80 7.94 5.23
CA SER A 50 4.61 8.80 5.10
C SER A 50 3.50 8.43 6.09
N HIS A 51 3.34 7.14 6.41
CA HIS A 51 2.25 6.61 7.25
C HIS A 51 2.80 5.64 8.31
N PRO A 52 3.49 6.15 9.35
CA PRO A 52 4.04 5.32 10.41
C PRO A 52 2.97 4.54 11.18
N ASP A 53 1.74 5.07 11.27
CA ASP A 53 0.58 4.39 11.86
C ASP A 53 0.20 3.12 11.08
N ILE A 54 0.23 3.18 9.74
CA ILE A 54 -0.04 2.03 8.87
C ILE A 54 1.09 0.99 9.01
N ALA A 55 2.35 1.43 9.07
CA ALA A 55 3.46 0.52 9.28
C ALA A 55 3.34 -0.26 10.60
N VAL A 56 2.88 0.39 11.68
CA VAL A 56 2.60 -0.28 12.96
C VAL A 56 1.47 -1.30 12.80
N LYS A 57 0.36 -0.95 12.14
CA LYS A 57 -0.75 -1.87 11.89
C LYS A 57 -0.32 -3.11 11.09
N VAL A 58 0.47 -2.93 10.02
CA VAL A 58 0.99 -4.05 9.20
C VAL A 58 1.92 -4.95 10.02
N ASN A 59 2.82 -4.38 10.81
CA ASN A 59 3.74 -5.16 11.66
C ASN A 59 3.04 -5.88 12.82
N ALA A 60 1.86 -5.41 13.24
CA ALA A 60 1.06 -6.05 14.27
C ALA A 60 0.22 -7.24 13.76
N LEU A 61 0.13 -7.44 12.43
CA LEU A 61 -0.60 -8.59 11.87
C LEU A 61 0.12 -9.89 12.22
N PRO A 62 -0.60 -10.94 12.67
CA PRO A 62 0.01 -12.22 13.05
C PRO A 62 0.67 -12.94 11.86
N THR A 63 0.28 -12.58 10.64
CA THR A 63 0.82 -13.10 9.37
C THR A 63 2.07 -12.35 8.92
N THR A 64 2.42 -11.22 9.54
CA THR A 64 3.62 -10.45 9.20
C THR A 64 4.81 -10.96 10.00
N ILE A 65 5.72 -11.67 9.30
CA ILE A 65 6.94 -12.22 9.90
C ILE A 65 8.12 -11.34 9.51
N ALA A 66 8.87 -10.86 10.51
CA ALA A 66 10.10 -10.12 10.26
C ALA A 66 11.16 -11.07 9.66
N LYS A 67 11.69 -10.70 8.48
CA LYS A 67 12.74 -11.45 7.79
C LYS A 67 13.95 -10.54 7.54
N PRO A 68 15.18 -11.09 7.55
CA PRO A 68 16.34 -10.38 7.02
C PRO A 68 16.12 -10.00 5.55
N GLN A 69 16.65 -8.85 5.13
CA GLN A 69 16.48 -8.34 3.75
C GLN A 69 16.95 -9.35 2.69
N SER A 70 17.99 -10.14 2.98
CA SER A 70 18.50 -11.18 2.09
C SER A 70 17.55 -12.36 1.88
N GLN A 71 16.50 -12.49 2.70
CA GLN A 71 15.50 -13.58 2.65
C GLN A 71 14.12 -13.09 2.22
N VAL A 72 13.96 -11.80 1.92
CA VAL A 72 12.70 -11.22 1.44
C VAL A 72 12.46 -11.68 0.02
N THR A 73 11.33 -12.34 -0.19
CA THR A 73 10.89 -12.82 -1.50
C THR A 73 9.91 -11.84 -2.17
N GLU A 74 9.64 -12.04 -3.45
CA GLU A 74 8.57 -11.31 -4.15
C GLU A 74 7.22 -11.47 -3.45
N VAL A 75 6.91 -12.69 -2.96
CA VAL A 75 5.66 -12.96 -2.24
C VAL A 75 5.57 -12.13 -0.96
N ASP A 76 6.68 -11.99 -0.24
CA ASP A 76 6.74 -11.17 0.97
C ASP A 76 6.47 -9.69 0.65
N ASN A 77 7.13 -9.16 -0.39
CA ASN A 77 6.94 -7.76 -0.79
C ASN A 77 5.53 -7.48 -1.30
N ARG A 78 4.96 -8.38 -2.11
CA ARG A 78 3.56 -8.29 -2.56
C ARG A 78 2.60 -8.31 -1.37
N TYR A 79 2.81 -9.19 -0.40
CA TYR A 79 2.00 -9.25 0.81
C TYR A 79 2.06 -7.92 1.59
N ILE A 80 3.27 -7.36 1.82
CA ILE A 80 3.41 -6.08 2.52
C ILE A 80 2.72 -4.94 1.77
N LEU A 81 2.94 -4.84 0.45
CA LEU A 81 2.27 -3.83 -0.38
C LEU A 81 0.74 -3.98 -0.36
N GLN A 82 0.22 -5.21 -0.39
CA GLN A 82 -1.22 -5.48 -0.27
C GLN A 82 -1.79 -5.03 1.08
N CYS A 83 -1.09 -5.32 2.18
CA CYS A 83 -1.50 -4.89 3.51
C CYS A 83 -1.46 -3.35 3.63
N GLN A 84 -0.38 -2.72 3.17
CA GLN A 84 -0.26 -1.26 3.17
C GLN A 84 -1.39 -0.62 2.34
N LEU A 85 -1.65 -1.13 1.14
CA LEU A 85 -2.74 -0.66 0.28
C LEU A 85 -4.10 -0.75 1.00
N ALA A 86 -4.36 -1.86 1.69
CA ALA A 86 -5.61 -2.05 2.42
C ALA A 86 -5.81 -1.01 3.53
N PHE A 87 -4.77 -0.73 4.31
CA PHE A 87 -4.84 0.27 5.37
C PHE A 87 -4.87 1.70 4.82
N LEU A 88 -4.16 1.99 3.72
CA LEU A 88 -4.21 3.28 3.03
C LEU A 88 -5.63 3.55 2.51
N ALA A 89 -6.23 2.57 1.82
CA ALA A 89 -7.59 2.66 1.32
C ALA A 89 -8.61 2.84 2.45
N GLY A 90 -8.46 2.09 3.56
CA GLY A 90 -9.31 2.25 4.74
C GLY A 90 -9.21 3.66 5.34
N LYS A 91 -8.00 4.20 5.45
CA LYS A 91 -7.75 5.57 5.93
C LYS A 91 -8.42 6.61 5.03
N GLU A 92 -8.30 6.47 3.71
CA GLU A 92 -8.95 7.35 2.74
C GLU A 92 -10.48 7.31 2.88
N MET A 93 -11.05 6.11 3.04
CA MET A 93 -12.51 5.96 3.24
C MET A 93 -13.00 6.62 4.55
N GLU A 94 -12.19 6.55 5.62
CA GLU A 94 -12.46 7.23 6.89
C GLU A 94 -12.38 8.76 6.74
N GLU A 95 -11.35 9.28 6.06
CA GLU A 95 -11.15 10.71 5.82
C GLU A 95 -12.25 11.32 4.93
N GLN A 96 -12.73 10.57 3.93
CA GLN A 96 -13.84 10.94 3.04
C GLN A 96 -15.22 10.84 3.72
N GLY A 97 -15.30 10.32 4.95
CA GLY A 97 -16.54 10.26 5.72
C GLY A 97 -17.51 9.13 5.32
N TYR A 98 -17.06 8.11 4.57
CA TYR A 98 -17.88 6.93 4.26
C TYR A 98 -18.11 6.01 5.49
N GLY A 99 -17.52 6.35 6.64
CA GLY A 99 -17.62 5.62 7.91
C GLY A 99 -18.60 6.20 8.94
N LYS A 100 -19.57 7.03 8.55
CA LYS A 100 -20.64 7.52 9.44
C LYS A 100 -22.04 7.17 8.92
#